data_AF-A0A8B7ZH80-F1
#
_entry.id   AF-A0A8B7ZH80-F1
#
_cell.length_a   1.000
_cell.length_b   1.000
_cell.length_c   1.000
_cell.angle_alpha   90.00
_cell.angle_beta   90.00
_cell.angle_gamma   90.00
#
_symmetry.space_group_name_H-M   'P 1'
#
loop_
_entity.id
_entity.type
_entity.pdbx_description
1 polymer ?
#
loop_
_entity_poly.entity_id
_entity_poly.type
_entity_poly.pdbx_seq_one_letter_code
_entity_poly.pdbx_strand_id
1 'polypeptide(L)'
;MNPIAALFAIFALMFTTTTAIPSCPQWFEKDEGLYGVCLSPQALSYDEGWSYCCGLHASLCSLAQLDELYQLGARDTHWGLINDESRDARLTSCGKYLHRPGECYDNNFPNTPRPAPRNEVYCCKMTK
;
A
#
# COMPACT_ATOMS: atom_id res chain seq x y z
N MET A 1 58.27 35.36 18.33
CA MET A 1 57.98 34.81 16.99
C MET A 1 56.53 34.33 16.99
N ASN A 2 55.70 34.93 16.15
CA ASN A 2 54.33 34.57 15.76
C ASN A 2 54.24 34.93 14.25
N PRO A 3 53.26 34.49 13.44
CA PRO A 3 52.25 33.42 13.62
C PRO A 3 52.04 32.59 12.30
N ILE A 4 50.91 31.87 12.20
CA ILE A 4 50.13 31.36 11.01
C ILE A 4 49.76 29.88 11.26
N ALA A 5 48.57 29.52 11.79
CA ALA A 5 47.26 29.41 11.09
C ALA A 5 47.34 28.47 9.86
N ALA A 6 46.48 27.50 9.55
CA ALA A 6 45.06 27.33 9.82
C ALA A 6 44.62 25.92 9.32
N LEU A 7 43.52 25.43 9.92
CA LEU A 7 42.43 24.61 9.36
C LEU A 7 42.73 23.51 8.30
N PHE A 8 42.22 22.29 8.54
CA PHE A 8 41.40 21.61 7.54
C PHE A 8 40.19 20.93 8.17
N ALA A 9 39.06 21.15 7.51
CA ALA A 9 37.70 21.02 7.99
C ALA A 9 37.20 19.57 8.08
N ILE A 10 36.28 19.37 9.03
CA ILE A 10 35.41 18.20 9.14
C ILE A 10 34.48 18.21 7.91
N PHE A 11 34.69 17.29 6.96
CA PHE A 11 33.68 17.00 5.93
C PHE A 11 32.73 15.94 6.49
N ALA A 12 31.73 16.39 7.26
CA ALA A 12 30.54 15.60 7.50
C ALA A 12 29.78 15.53 6.17
N LEU A 13 29.93 14.43 5.44
CA LEU A 13 29.07 14.06 4.32
C LEU A 13 27.65 13.86 4.87
N MET A 14 26.87 14.94 4.93
CA MET A 14 25.42 14.84 5.02
C MET A 14 24.95 14.30 3.67
N PHE A 15 24.84 12.98 3.56
CA PHE A 15 24.03 12.37 2.52
C PHE A 15 22.59 12.82 2.77
N THR A 16 22.13 13.82 2.02
CA THR A 16 20.71 14.08 1.88
C THR A 16 20.14 12.96 1.03
N THR A 17 19.76 11.85 1.67
CA THR A 17 18.85 10.90 1.04
C THR A 17 17.53 11.65 0.85
N THR A 18 17.35 12.23 -0.32
CA THR A 18 16.03 12.64 -0.79
C THR A 18 15.28 11.35 -1.06
N THR A 19 14.72 10.74 -0.01
CA THR A 19 13.68 9.73 -0.18
C THR A 19 12.53 10.48 -0.84
N ALA A 20 12.40 10.34 -2.16
CA ALA A 20 11.25 10.85 -2.88
C ALA A 20 10.00 10.35 -2.14
N ILE A 21 9.18 11.29 -1.66
CA ILE A 21 7.93 10.95 -0.97
C ILE A 21 7.12 10.15 -2.00
N PRO A 22 6.77 8.87 -1.72
CA PRO A 22 5.96 8.11 -2.64
C PRO A 22 4.66 8.87 -2.86
N SER A 23 4.22 8.96 -4.12
CA SER A 23 2.92 9.53 -4.47
C SER A 23 1.98 8.40 -4.89
N CYS A 24 0.71 8.56 -4.53
CA CYS A 24 -0.33 7.70 -5.06
C CYS A 24 -0.72 8.21 -6.45
N PRO A 25 -0.67 7.38 -7.51
CA PRO A 25 -1.06 7.82 -8.85
C PRO A 25 -2.55 8.20 -8.92
N GLN A 26 -3.40 7.54 -8.13
CA GLN A 26 -4.83 7.86 -8.02
C GLN A 26 -5.39 7.32 -6.70
N TRP A 27 -5.96 8.20 -5.87
CA TRP A 27 -6.79 7.78 -4.74
C TRP A 27 -8.19 7.47 -5.24
N PHE A 28 -8.67 6.26 -4.98
CA PHE A 28 -10.08 5.91 -5.14
C PHE A 28 -10.82 6.39 -3.89
N GLU A 29 -11.47 7.54 -4.00
CA GLU A 29 -12.27 8.17 -2.95
C GLU A 29 -13.75 8.13 -3.38
N LYS A 30 -14.65 7.81 -2.45
CA LYS A 30 -16.10 7.97 -2.67
C LYS A 30 -16.70 8.64 -1.44
N ASP A 31 -17.05 9.91 -1.61
CA ASP A 31 -17.66 10.81 -0.62
C ASP A 31 -16.80 11.13 0.63
N GLU A 32 -16.96 12.34 1.16
CA GLU A 32 -16.18 12.86 2.30
C GLU A 32 -16.37 11.97 3.55
N GLY A 33 -15.27 11.53 4.18
CA GLY A 33 -15.30 10.95 5.53
C GLY A 33 -15.10 9.43 5.67
N LEU A 34 -14.80 8.68 4.59
CA LEU A 34 -14.57 7.23 4.66
C LEU A 34 -13.07 6.89 4.62
N TYR A 35 -12.60 6.29 3.53
CA TYR A 35 -11.21 5.94 3.31
C TYR A 35 -10.87 6.06 1.83
N GLY A 36 -9.64 6.48 1.52
CA GLY A 36 -9.11 6.43 0.16
C GLY A 36 -8.29 5.16 -0.01
N VAL A 37 -8.42 4.48 -1.15
CA VAL A 37 -7.50 3.41 -1.55
C VAL A 37 -6.52 3.89 -2.60
N CYS A 38 -5.25 3.61 -2.36
CA CYS A 38 -4.19 3.72 -3.34
C CYS A 38 -3.73 2.32 -3.73
N LEU A 39 -3.60 2.07 -5.04
CA LEU A 39 -2.86 0.92 -5.54
C LEU A 39 -1.44 1.36 -5.89
N SER A 40 -0.42 0.64 -5.42
CA SER A 40 0.96 0.93 -5.80
C SER A 40 1.15 0.80 -7.32
N PRO A 41 2.01 1.63 -7.95
CA PRO A 41 2.21 1.59 -9.41
C PRO A 41 3.03 0.38 -9.88
N GLN A 42 3.55 -0.42 -8.95
CA GLN A 42 4.41 -1.57 -9.23
C GLN A 42 4.19 -2.66 -8.17
N ALA A 43 4.57 -3.89 -8.53
CA ALA A 43 4.56 -5.03 -7.62
C ALA A 43 5.69 -4.97 -6.59
N LEU A 44 5.32 -5.10 -5.32
CA LEU A 44 6.18 -4.98 -4.15
C LEU A 44 6.15 -6.29 -3.34
N SER A 45 7.23 -6.57 -2.61
CA SER A 45 7.16 -7.56 -1.52
C SER A 45 6.27 -7.02 -0.38
N TYR A 46 5.94 -7.86 0.61
CA TYR A 46 5.17 -7.40 1.76
C TYR A 46 5.85 -6.27 2.54
N ASP A 47 7.13 -6.42 2.87
CA ASP A 47 7.91 -5.39 3.59
C ASP A 47 8.04 -4.08 2.81
N GLU A 48 8.25 -4.20 1.49
CA GLU A 48 8.29 -3.04 0.59
C GLU A 48 6.91 -2.37 0.52
N GLY A 49 5.84 -3.15 0.47
CA GLY A 49 4.46 -2.66 0.44
C GLY A 49 4.05 -1.95 1.72
N TRP A 50 4.40 -2.53 2.87
CA TRP A 50 4.26 -1.87 4.17
C TRP A 50 4.98 -0.52 4.18
N SER A 51 6.25 -0.51 3.79
CA SER A 51 7.07 0.71 3.76
C SER A 51 6.50 1.75 2.80
N TYR A 52 5.99 1.32 1.64
CA TYR A 52 5.33 2.18 0.65
C TYR A 52 4.07 2.85 1.22
N CYS A 53 3.17 2.08 1.84
CA CYS A 53 1.96 2.66 2.46
C CYS A 53 2.30 3.63 3.60
N CYS A 54 3.28 3.30 4.45
CA CYS A 54 3.74 4.22 5.50
C CYS A 54 4.28 5.53 4.92
N GLY A 55 5.03 5.46 3.81
CA GLY A 55 5.52 6.65 3.10
C GLY A 55 4.40 7.53 2.53
N LEU A 56 3.22 6.96 2.27
CA LEU A 56 2.01 7.69 1.85
C LEU A 56 1.19 8.26 3.02
N HIS A 57 1.68 8.14 4.27
CA HIS A 57 0.90 8.39 5.48
C HIS A 57 -0.40 7.54 5.54
N ALA A 58 -0.31 6.31 5.04
CA ALA A 58 -1.39 5.32 4.99
C ALA A 58 -0.95 4.01 5.67
N SER A 59 -1.84 3.01 5.69
CA SER A 59 -1.53 1.65 6.11
C SER A 59 -1.92 0.66 5.01
N LEU A 60 -1.43 -0.59 5.07
CA LEU A 60 -2.04 -1.66 4.30
C LEU A 60 -3.53 -1.74 4.62
N CYS A 61 -4.37 -1.92 3.60
CA CYS A 61 -5.81 -2.06 3.79
C CYS A 61 -6.14 -3.36 4.52
N SER A 62 -7.08 -3.28 5.46
CA SER A 62 -7.78 -4.47 5.95
C SER A 62 -8.87 -4.93 4.97
N LEU A 63 -9.33 -6.17 5.12
CA LEU A 63 -10.45 -6.69 4.32
C LEU A 63 -11.74 -5.88 4.53
N ALA A 64 -12.01 -5.43 5.76
CA ALA A 64 -13.18 -4.62 6.06
C ALA A 64 -13.18 -3.28 5.31
N GLN A 65 -12.02 -2.60 5.26
CA GLN A 65 -11.88 -1.35 4.50
C GLN A 65 -12.05 -1.56 2.99
N LEU A 66 -11.52 -2.67 2.47
CA LEU A 66 -11.73 -3.06 1.07
C LEU A 66 -13.19 -3.41 0.77
N ASP A 67 -13.89 -4.02 1.72
CA ASP A 67 -15.31 -4.36 1.58
C ASP A 67 -16.20 -3.14 1.53
N GLU A 68 -15.99 -2.17 2.43
CA GLU A 68 -16.67 -0.87 2.38
C GLU A 68 -16.52 -0.23 1.00
N LEU A 69 -15.30 -0.19 0.46
CA LEU A 69 -15.05 0.36 -0.87
C LEU A 69 -15.69 -0.48 -2.00
N TYR A 70 -15.69 -1.80 -1.88
CA TYR A 70 -16.34 -2.67 -2.83
C TYR A 70 -17.86 -2.46 -2.85
N GLN A 71 -18.50 -2.36 -1.68
CA GLN A 71 -19.93 -2.05 -1.56
C GLN A 71 -20.27 -0.69 -2.17
N LEU A 72 -19.32 0.25 -2.10
CA LEU A 72 -19.40 1.56 -2.72
C LEU A 72 -19.13 1.55 -4.24
N GLY A 73 -18.77 0.41 -4.83
CA GLY A 73 -18.63 0.26 -6.27
C GLY A 73 -17.19 0.31 -6.78
N ALA A 74 -16.19 0.42 -5.90
CA ALA A 74 -14.79 0.32 -6.30
C ALA A 74 -14.50 -1.08 -6.87
N ARG A 75 -13.82 -1.13 -8.01
CA ARG A 75 -13.47 -2.38 -8.68
C ARG A 75 -12.03 -2.33 -9.16
N ASP A 76 -11.34 -3.46 -9.04
CA ASP A 76 -9.97 -3.63 -9.47
C ASP A 76 -9.72 -5.08 -9.88
N THR A 77 -9.08 -5.26 -11.03
CA THR A 77 -8.77 -6.57 -11.60
C THR A 77 -7.41 -7.12 -11.18
N HIS A 78 -6.60 -6.35 -10.46
CA HIS A 78 -5.30 -6.78 -9.97
C HIS A 78 -5.43 -7.51 -8.63
N TRP A 79 -4.45 -8.35 -8.33
CA TRP A 79 -4.29 -8.89 -6.98
C TRP A 79 -3.43 -7.91 -6.19
N GLY A 80 -3.90 -7.51 -5.02
CA GLY A 80 -3.20 -6.57 -4.17
C GLY A 80 -2.87 -7.15 -2.80
N LEU A 81 -1.68 -6.83 -2.31
CA LEU A 81 -1.28 -7.06 -0.92
C LEU A 81 -2.18 -6.26 0.02
N ILE A 82 -2.57 -6.90 1.11
CA ILE A 82 -3.43 -6.36 2.17
C ILE A 82 -2.74 -6.53 3.53
N ASN A 83 -3.37 -6.09 4.62
CA ASN A 83 -2.89 -6.29 5.99
C ASN A 83 -3.06 -7.74 6.47
N ASP A 84 -2.56 -8.68 5.67
CA ASP A 84 -2.42 -10.11 5.94
C ASP A 84 -1.21 -10.60 5.12
N GLU A 85 -0.16 -11.04 5.80
CA GLU A 85 1.08 -11.50 5.16
C GLU A 85 0.93 -12.78 4.33
N SER A 86 -0.18 -13.50 4.47
CA SER A 86 -0.40 -14.78 3.82
C SER A 86 -1.40 -14.72 2.67
N ARG A 87 -2.09 -13.59 2.50
CA ARG A 87 -3.22 -13.47 1.57
C ARG A 87 -3.20 -12.16 0.79
N ASP A 88 -3.85 -12.21 -0.37
CA ASP A 88 -4.04 -11.08 -1.25
C ASP A 88 -5.54 -10.97 -1.59
N ALA A 89 -5.99 -9.76 -1.92
CA ALA A 89 -7.36 -9.49 -2.33
C ALA A 89 -7.42 -8.99 -3.78
N ARG A 90 -8.59 -9.12 -4.41
CA ARG A 90 -8.87 -8.53 -5.72
C ARG A 90 -10.30 -8.03 -5.75
N LEU A 91 -10.54 -6.74 -5.99
CA LEU A 91 -11.87 -6.12 -5.95
C LEU A 91 -12.72 -6.44 -7.20
N THR A 92 -12.96 -7.71 -7.45
CA THR A 92 -13.91 -8.24 -8.46
C THR A 92 -14.92 -9.15 -7.79
N SER A 93 -16.01 -9.48 -8.48
CA SER A 93 -16.93 -10.53 -8.01
C SER A 93 -16.20 -11.86 -7.78
N CYS A 94 -16.57 -12.61 -6.74
CA CYS A 94 -15.89 -13.86 -6.38
C CYS A 94 -15.80 -14.93 -7.47
N GLY A 95 -16.76 -15.01 -8.39
CA GLY A 95 -16.75 -16.00 -9.47
C GLY A 95 -16.47 -17.42 -8.96
N LYS A 96 -15.39 -18.05 -9.44
CA LYS A 96 -15.00 -19.42 -9.04
C LYS A 96 -14.65 -19.58 -7.54
N TYR A 97 -14.34 -18.48 -6.85
CA TYR A 97 -13.96 -18.51 -5.43
C TYR A 97 -15.17 -18.57 -4.50
N LEU A 98 -16.39 -18.29 -5.01
CA LEU A 98 -17.62 -18.36 -4.22
C LEU A 98 -17.88 -19.76 -3.64
N HIS A 99 -17.44 -20.81 -4.34
CA HIS A 99 -17.60 -22.21 -3.92
C HIS A 99 -16.40 -22.76 -3.14
N ARG A 100 -15.41 -21.92 -2.83
CA ARG A 100 -14.22 -22.31 -2.09
C ARG A 100 -14.30 -21.71 -0.68
N PRO A 101 -14.44 -22.52 0.38
CA PRO A 101 -14.58 -22.02 1.74
C PRO A 101 -13.42 -21.10 2.11
N GLY A 102 -13.74 -19.87 2.58
CA GLY A 102 -12.76 -18.89 3.03
C GLY A 102 -12.00 -18.13 1.94
N GLU A 103 -12.25 -18.40 0.66
CA GLU A 103 -11.54 -17.77 -0.46
C GLU A 103 -12.27 -16.56 -1.06
N CYS A 104 -13.44 -16.27 -0.52
CA CYS A 104 -14.31 -15.18 -0.93
C CYS A 104 -14.76 -14.45 0.35
N TYR A 105 -14.27 -13.24 0.54
CA TYR A 105 -14.58 -12.44 1.72
C TYR A 105 -16.02 -11.95 1.62
N ASP A 106 -16.85 -12.29 2.61
CA ASP A 106 -18.25 -11.90 2.75
C ASP A 106 -19.11 -12.02 1.47
N ASN A 107 -18.80 -13.02 0.62
CA ASN A 107 -19.42 -13.21 -0.70
C ASN A 107 -19.21 -12.05 -1.70
N ASN A 108 -18.34 -11.10 -1.39
CA ASN A 108 -18.14 -9.87 -2.17
C ASN A 108 -16.96 -9.99 -3.13
N PHE A 109 -15.76 -10.28 -2.63
CA PHE A 109 -14.54 -10.33 -3.44
C PHE A 109 -13.58 -11.46 -3.07
N PRO A 110 -12.77 -11.96 -4.02
CA PRO A 110 -11.73 -12.94 -3.73
C PRO A 110 -10.70 -12.43 -2.73
N ASN A 111 -10.44 -13.24 -1.71
CA ASN A 111 -9.33 -13.10 -0.78
C ASN A 111 -8.72 -14.49 -0.66
N THR A 112 -7.52 -14.70 -1.19
CA THR A 112 -6.95 -16.05 -1.37
C THR A 112 -5.51 -16.11 -0.86
N PRO A 113 -4.95 -17.30 -0.56
CA PRO A 113 -3.54 -17.44 -0.28
C PRO A 113 -2.70 -16.75 -1.36
N ARG A 114 -1.66 -16.04 -0.92
CA ARG A 114 -0.81 -15.21 -1.78
C ARG A 114 -0.30 -16.02 -2.98
N PRO A 115 -0.71 -15.68 -4.21
CA PRO A 115 -0.34 -16.45 -5.39
C PRO A 115 1.09 -16.15 -5.87
N ALA A 116 1.65 -15.00 -5.50
CA ALA A 116 2.97 -14.55 -5.92
C ALA A 116 3.70 -13.83 -4.78
N PRO A 117 5.04 -13.91 -4.69
CA PRO A 117 5.80 -13.25 -3.62
C PRO A 117 5.78 -11.72 -3.70
N ARG A 118 5.33 -11.17 -4.84
CA ARG A 118 5.24 -9.73 -5.10
C ARG A 118 3.95 -9.45 -5.87
N ASN A 119 3.22 -8.42 -5.44
CA ASN A 119 2.01 -7.92 -6.09
C ASN A 119 1.89 -6.42 -5.83
N GLU A 120 1.02 -5.71 -6.56
CA GLU A 120 0.65 -4.35 -6.18
C GLU A 120 0.06 -4.32 -4.75
N VAL A 121 -0.03 -3.15 -4.14
CA VAL A 121 -0.37 -3.00 -2.72
C VAL A 121 -1.56 -2.08 -2.58
N TYR A 122 -2.56 -2.49 -1.80
CA TYR A 122 -3.65 -1.62 -1.39
C TYR A 122 -3.27 -0.85 -0.13
N CYS A 123 -3.08 0.46 -0.26
CA CYS A 123 -2.88 1.36 0.87
C CYS A 123 -4.18 2.12 1.18
N CYS A 124 -4.61 2.09 2.43
CA CYS A 124 -5.81 2.76 2.92
C CYS A 124 -5.43 3.88 3.90
N LYS A 125 -6.09 5.04 3.77
CA LYS A 125 -6.01 6.15 4.74
C LYS A 125 -7.41 6.66 5.06
N MET A 126 -7.62 7.19 6.26
CA MET A 126 -8.83 7.98 6.54
C MET A 126 -8.84 9.24 5.67
N THR A 127 -9.94 9.49 4.97
CA THR A 127 -10.18 10.76 4.28
C THR A 127 -10.92 11.68 5.24
N LYS A 128 -10.18 12.55 5.93
CA LYS A 128 -10.76 13.67 6.69
C LYS A 128 -10.83 14.91 5.82
#